data_AF-A0A3M7MVE2-F1
#
_entry.id   AF-A0A3M7MVE2-F1
#
_cell.length_a   1.000
_cell.length_b   1.000
_cell.length_c   1.000
_cell.angle_alpha   90.00
_cell.angle_beta   90.00
_cell.angle_gamma   90.00
#
_symmetry.space_group_name_H-M   'P 1'
#
loop_
_entity.id
_entity.type
_entity.pdbx_description
1 polymer ?
#
loop_
_entity_poly.entity_id
_entity_poly.type
_entity_poly.pdbx_seq_one_letter_code
_entity_poly.pdbx_strand_id
1 'polypeptide(L)'
;MAADSTQPATALLTEHLQYTPLSLIDDIINSVNNFIYQGVGSLEAGLVSTPPERLGFKPVARDNGEPDFSAAQQEIEEGLHQLETLLNATVDRNFDKFEIYVLRNILTVPADLAPWVQLSHYHGLEYPPPKEAATAEQVQLLRQKLAASRALSRALAQRQAQNEAILNQLRALTDPASPDNIAFLISGGAAQTLNVSAERSALTTNAAFTMSQLPALKALLATLRSQMAALAEARSDQINEHGAREENKQERREYIGQRTQMQLQRHRGALPDEAAVLPGGPLAMGELQALEKVAHAFDPA
;
A
#
# COMPACT_ATOMS: atom_id res chain seq x y z
N MET A 1 -32.23 -4.37 65.87
CA MET A 1 -31.32 -4.56 64.71
C MET A 1 -31.51 -3.36 63.81
N ALA A 2 -30.49 -2.51 63.65
CA ALA A 2 -30.54 -1.31 62.82
C ALA A 2 -29.39 -1.38 61.81
N ALA A 3 -29.56 -2.24 60.81
CA ALA A 3 -28.54 -2.50 59.79
C ALA A 3 -28.78 -1.63 58.55
N ASP A 4 -27.71 -1.01 58.07
CA ASP A 4 -27.51 -0.56 56.68
C ASP A 4 -28.56 0.35 56.02
N SER A 5 -29.38 1.07 56.79
CA SER A 5 -30.25 2.13 56.26
C SER A 5 -29.47 3.31 55.62
N THR A 6 -28.18 3.46 55.93
CA THR A 6 -27.28 4.45 55.33
C THR A 6 -26.81 4.06 53.93
N GLN A 7 -26.69 2.75 53.61
CA GLN A 7 -26.18 2.29 52.31
C GLN A 7 -27.03 2.72 51.09
N PRO A 8 -28.38 2.65 51.10
CA PRO A 8 -29.17 3.17 49.98
C PRO A 8 -29.10 4.70 49.88
N ALA A 9 -28.94 5.41 50.99
CA ALA A 9 -28.79 6.86 50.98
C ALA A 9 -27.44 7.29 50.37
N THR A 10 -26.33 6.60 50.71
CA THR A 10 -25.04 6.87 50.07
C THR A 10 -25.02 6.45 48.59
N ALA A 11 -25.67 5.33 48.23
CA ALA A 11 -25.82 4.93 46.83
C ALA A 11 -26.53 6.00 45.99
N LEU A 12 -27.70 6.48 46.43
CA LEU A 12 -28.45 7.55 45.75
C LEU A 12 -27.63 8.86 45.64
N LEU A 13 -26.88 9.21 46.68
CA LEU A 13 -26.00 10.39 46.64
C LEU A 13 -24.83 10.20 45.68
N THR A 14 -24.20 9.01 45.64
CA THR A 14 -23.11 8.72 44.68
C THR A 14 -23.60 8.73 43.23
N GLU A 15 -24.82 8.25 42.97
CA GLU A 15 -25.43 8.24 41.64
C GLU A 15 -25.87 9.66 41.20
N HIS A 16 -26.36 10.48 42.15
CA HIS A 16 -26.72 11.87 41.88
C HIS A 16 -25.50 12.76 41.63
N LEU A 17 -24.45 12.64 42.45
CA LEU A 17 -23.25 13.47 42.41
C LEU A 17 -22.21 12.98 41.39
N GLN A 18 -22.27 11.70 40.98
CA GLN A 18 -21.29 11.00 40.14
C GLN A 18 -19.92 10.76 40.81
N TYR A 19 -19.78 11.11 42.09
CA TYR A 19 -18.62 10.87 42.95
C TYR A 19 -19.10 10.57 44.39
N THR A 20 -18.20 10.09 45.27
CA THR A 20 -18.58 9.83 46.66
C THR A 20 -18.62 11.11 47.50
N PRO A 21 -19.60 11.27 48.42
CA PRO A 21 -19.61 12.39 49.36
C PRO A 21 -18.31 12.60 50.14
N LEU A 22 -17.56 11.53 50.39
CA LEU A 22 -16.25 11.58 51.05
C LEU A 22 -15.19 12.24 50.15
N SER A 23 -15.11 11.84 48.88
CA SER A 23 -14.15 12.37 47.90
C SER A 23 -14.24 13.89 47.73
N LEU A 24 -15.45 14.46 47.80
CA LEU A 24 -15.63 15.92 47.77
C LEU A 24 -15.01 16.61 48.99
N ILE A 25 -15.06 15.96 50.16
CA ILE A 25 -14.50 16.48 51.40
C ILE A 25 -12.98 16.29 51.41
N ASP A 26 -12.48 15.15 50.93
CA ASP A 26 -11.05 14.91 50.69
C ASP A 26 -10.47 16.02 49.80
N ASP A 27 -11.10 16.31 48.65
CA ASP A 27 -10.67 17.37 47.72
C ASP A 27 -10.71 18.77 48.36
N ILE A 28 -11.69 19.06 49.23
CA ILE A 28 -11.77 20.32 49.99
C ILE A 28 -10.63 20.42 51.00
N ILE A 29 -10.36 19.37 51.78
CA ILE A 29 -9.27 19.34 52.78
C ILE A 29 -7.92 19.48 52.09
N ASN A 30 -7.68 18.74 51.01
CA ASN A 30 -6.49 18.86 50.17
C ASN A 30 -6.32 20.28 49.62
N SER A 31 -7.41 20.90 49.14
CA SER A 31 -7.38 22.29 48.64
C SER A 31 -7.04 23.29 49.74
N VAL A 32 -7.61 23.13 50.94
CA VAL A 32 -7.35 24.00 52.10
C VAL A 32 -5.90 23.86 52.55
N ASN A 33 -5.37 22.64 52.65
CA ASN A 33 -3.96 22.42 53.03
C ASN A 33 -3.00 23.03 52.00
N ASN A 34 -3.30 22.93 50.70
CA ASN A 34 -2.55 23.64 49.66
C ASN A 34 -2.59 25.16 49.83
N PHE A 35 -3.73 25.75 50.17
CA PHE A 35 -3.83 27.19 50.45
C PHE A 35 -3.10 27.60 51.74
N ILE A 36 -2.97 26.71 52.73
CA ILE A 36 -2.20 26.96 53.95
C ILE A 36 -0.72 27.08 53.63
N TYR A 37 -0.12 26.10 52.96
CA TYR A 37 1.30 26.17 52.57
C TYR A 37 1.59 27.38 51.67
N GLN A 38 0.68 27.70 50.75
CA GLN A 38 0.78 28.91 49.92
C GLN A 38 0.67 30.21 50.74
N GLY A 39 -0.21 30.25 51.74
CA GLY A 39 -0.38 31.41 52.63
C GLY A 39 0.81 31.62 53.55
N VAL A 40 1.34 30.55 54.13
CA VAL A 40 2.55 30.56 54.99
C VAL A 40 3.77 31.01 54.17
N GLY A 41 4.03 30.42 53.00
CA GLY A 41 5.13 30.85 52.12
C GLY A 41 4.96 32.26 51.53
N SER A 42 3.72 32.73 51.34
CA SER A 42 3.46 34.13 50.95
C SER A 42 3.74 35.10 52.09
N LEU A 43 3.45 34.69 53.34
CA LEU A 43 3.79 35.46 54.54
C LEU A 43 5.31 35.49 54.76
N GLU A 44 6.00 34.37 54.57
CA GLU A 44 7.46 34.27 54.59
C GLU A 44 8.10 35.27 53.62
N ALA A 45 7.72 35.21 52.34
CA ALA A 45 8.20 36.14 51.32
C ALA A 45 7.87 37.60 51.64
N GLY A 46 6.70 37.87 52.25
CA GLY A 46 6.31 39.21 52.70
C GLY A 46 7.16 39.74 53.87
N LEU A 47 7.50 38.88 54.83
CA LEU A 47 8.34 39.24 55.97
C LEU A 47 9.81 39.39 55.56
N VAL A 48 10.36 38.46 54.76
CA VAL A 48 11.74 38.50 54.26
C VAL A 48 11.99 39.67 53.31
N SER A 49 10.99 40.09 52.51
CA SER A 49 11.09 41.28 51.66
C SER A 49 10.87 42.61 52.39
N THR A 50 10.39 42.58 53.64
CA THR A 50 10.21 43.77 54.48
C THR A 50 11.51 44.07 55.24
N PRO A 51 12.06 45.30 55.19
CA PRO A 51 13.29 45.61 55.92
C PRO A 51 13.11 45.45 57.43
N PRO A 52 14.01 44.75 58.14
CA PRO A 52 13.81 44.29 59.53
C PRO A 52 13.61 45.44 60.53
N GLU A 53 14.17 46.62 60.25
CA GLU A 53 13.94 47.84 61.03
C GLU A 53 12.44 48.23 61.13
N ARG A 54 11.65 47.96 60.08
CA ARG A 54 10.20 48.22 60.07
C ARG A 54 9.38 47.17 60.80
N LEU A 55 9.93 45.96 60.94
CA LEU A 55 9.35 44.88 61.74
C LEU A 55 9.67 45.05 63.25
N GLY A 56 10.54 46.01 63.60
CA GLY A 56 10.89 46.35 64.98
C GLY A 56 12.16 45.68 65.51
N PHE A 57 12.86 44.90 64.68
CA PHE A 57 14.13 44.28 65.05
C PHE A 57 15.23 45.33 65.22
N LYS A 58 16.05 45.16 66.25
CA LYS A 58 17.21 46.01 66.52
C LYS A 58 18.45 45.38 65.87
N PRO A 59 19.27 46.14 65.14
CA PRO A 59 20.49 45.60 64.55
C PRO A 59 21.48 45.18 65.64
N VAL A 60 22.09 44.01 65.48
CA VAL A 60 23.24 43.59 66.29
C VAL A 60 24.50 44.13 65.61
N ALA A 61 25.28 44.93 66.34
CA ALA A 61 26.52 45.48 65.80
C ALA A 61 27.61 44.40 65.76
N ARG A 62 28.12 44.09 64.57
CA ARG A 62 29.37 43.32 64.39
C ARG A 62 30.58 44.25 64.45
N ASP A 63 31.76 43.70 64.73
CA ASP A 63 33.05 44.44 64.74
C ASP A 63 33.34 45.21 63.44
N ASN A 64 32.73 44.79 62.32
CA ASN A 64 32.88 45.44 61.01
C ASN A 64 32.02 46.70 60.83
N GLY A 65 31.14 47.03 61.79
CA GLY A 65 30.26 48.21 61.72
C GLY A 65 28.98 48.06 60.88
N GLU A 66 28.82 46.98 60.13
CA GLU A 66 27.56 46.66 59.44
C GLU A 66 26.51 46.07 60.41
N PRO A 67 25.22 46.42 60.25
CA PRO A 67 24.14 45.91 61.08
C PRO A 67 23.79 44.46 60.71
N ASP A 68 23.96 43.54 61.66
CA ASP A 68 23.54 42.15 61.50
C ASP A 68 22.07 41.96 61.89
N PHE A 69 21.32 41.32 61.00
CA PHE A 69 19.92 40.95 61.15
C PHE A 69 19.68 39.44 61.01
N SER A 70 20.74 38.61 60.98
CA SER A 70 20.61 37.15 60.85
C SER A 70 19.77 36.52 61.97
N ALA A 71 19.85 37.04 63.18
CA ALA A 71 19.00 36.62 64.30
C ALA A 71 17.50 36.94 64.08
N ALA A 72 17.18 38.04 63.41
CA ALA A 72 15.80 38.40 63.08
C ALA A 72 15.22 37.47 62.00
N GLN A 73 16.03 37.01 61.05
CA GLN A 73 15.60 36.01 60.06
C GLN A 73 15.28 34.66 60.74
N GLN A 74 16.12 34.22 61.69
CA GLN A 74 15.85 33.02 62.47
C GLN A 74 14.60 33.16 63.36
N GLU A 75 14.39 34.31 64.02
CA GLU A 75 13.18 34.55 64.83
C GLU A 75 11.90 34.58 63.97
N ILE A 76 11.98 35.07 62.73
CA ILE A 76 10.89 34.98 61.74
C ILE A 76 10.63 33.52 61.34
N GLU A 77 11.66 32.73 61.04
CA GLU A 77 11.55 31.31 60.66
C GLU A 77 10.93 30.46 61.79
N GLU A 78 11.45 30.60 63.01
CA GLU A 78 10.93 29.90 64.21
C GLU A 78 9.49 30.32 64.54
N GLY A 79 9.16 31.60 64.39
CA GLY A 79 7.80 32.12 64.60
C GLY A 79 6.82 31.66 63.51
N LEU A 80 7.26 31.60 62.25
CA LEU A 80 6.46 31.14 61.13
C LEU A 80 6.17 29.63 61.23
N HIS A 81 7.16 28.82 61.62
CA HIS A 81 6.96 27.38 61.80
C HIS A 81 6.03 27.06 62.99
N GLN A 82 6.08 27.87 64.07
CA GLN A 82 5.08 27.80 65.14
C GLN A 82 3.68 28.18 64.64
N LEU A 83 3.55 29.21 63.81
CA LEU A 83 2.28 29.62 63.19
C LEU A 83 1.73 28.51 62.29
N GLU A 84 2.55 27.95 61.41
CA GLU A 84 2.19 26.81 60.54
C GLU A 84 1.66 25.63 61.37
N THR A 85 2.41 25.22 62.39
CA THR A 85 2.04 24.11 63.28
C THR A 85 0.70 24.36 63.99
N LEU A 86 0.49 25.58 64.52
CA LEU A 86 -0.76 25.97 65.17
C LEU A 86 -1.93 26.07 64.18
N LEU A 87 -1.68 26.53 62.95
CA LEU A 87 -2.69 26.68 61.92
C LEU A 87 -3.16 25.31 61.42
N ASN A 88 -2.24 24.40 61.10
CA ASN A 88 -2.54 23.02 60.71
C ASN A 88 -3.41 22.33 61.79
N ALA A 89 -2.93 22.29 63.04
CA ALA A 89 -3.67 21.67 64.14
C ALA A 89 -5.03 22.34 64.46
N THR A 90 -5.22 23.61 64.09
CA THR A 90 -6.50 24.33 64.20
C THR A 90 -7.42 24.03 63.00
N VAL A 91 -6.85 23.85 61.81
CA VAL A 91 -7.56 23.52 60.58
C VAL A 91 -8.05 22.08 60.67
N ASP A 92 -7.18 21.09 60.90
CA ASP A 92 -7.52 19.67 61.04
C ASP A 92 -8.74 19.50 61.98
N ARG A 93 -8.60 20.00 63.22
CA ARG A 93 -9.64 19.92 64.27
C ARG A 93 -10.96 20.61 63.92
N ASN A 94 -10.98 21.53 62.95
CA ASN A 94 -12.20 22.19 62.48
C ASN A 94 -12.73 21.56 61.18
N PHE A 95 -11.86 21.00 60.35
CA PHE A 95 -12.25 20.26 59.16
C PHE A 95 -12.77 18.85 59.49
N ASP A 96 -12.28 18.18 60.55
CA ASP A 96 -12.93 17.01 61.18
C ASP A 96 -14.42 17.29 61.48
N LYS A 97 -14.72 18.44 62.07
CA LYS A 97 -16.09 18.84 62.44
C LYS A 97 -16.91 19.21 61.21
N PHE A 98 -16.27 19.81 60.20
CA PHE A 98 -16.90 20.12 58.92
C PHE A 98 -17.29 18.84 58.19
N GLU A 99 -16.39 17.85 58.06
CA GLU A 99 -16.69 16.52 57.52
C GLU A 99 -17.89 15.91 58.24
N ILE A 100 -17.82 15.79 59.57
CA ILE A 100 -18.88 15.21 60.40
C ILE A 100 -20.19 16.00 60.25
N TYR A 101 -20.16 17.32 60.07
CA TYR A 101 -21.35 18.14 59.87
C TYR A 101 -21.94 17.95 58.46
N VAL A 102 -21.10 17.92 57.42
CA VAL A 102 -21.49 17.75 56.01
C VAL A 102 -22.09 16.36 55.80
N LEU A 103 -21.40 15.30 56.23
CA LEU A 103 -21.82 13.90 56.12
C LEU A 103 -23.00 13.52 57.04
N ARG A 104 -23.44 14.43 57.92
CA ARG A 104 -24.58 14.21 58.83
C ARG A 104 -25.81 15.08 58.55
N ASN A 105 -25.65 16.24 57.90
CA ASN A 105 -26.73 17.21 57.74
C ASN A 105 -26.92 17.74 56.31
N ILE A 106 -25.90 17.67 55.44
CA ILE A 106 -25.94 18.22 54.08
C ILE A 106 -25.99 17.09 53.06
N LEU A 107 -24.98 16.21 53.08
CA LEU A 107 -24.86 15.06 52.18
C LEU A 107 -25.55 13.83 52.81
N THR A 108 -26.81 13.98 53.18
CA THR A 108 -27.63 12.96 53.84
C THR A 108 -29.05 12.92 53.31
N VAL A 109 -29.50 11.75 52.87
CA VAL A 109 -30.92 11.46 52.62
C VAL A 109 -31.49 10.70 53.83
N PRO A 110 -32.59 11.16 54.47
CA PRO A 110 -33.23 10.41 55.55
C PRO A 110 -33.67 9.02 55.09
N ALA A 111 -33.44 8.00 55.93
CA ALA A 111 -33.72 6.60 55.60
C ALA A 111 -35.19 6.36 55.17
N ASP A 112 -36.14 7.05 55.79
CA ASP A 112 -37.57 6.95 55.48
C ASP A 112 -37.94 7.57 54.12
N LEU A 113 -37.11 8.50 53.62
CA LEU A 113 -37.30 9.18 52.33
C LEU A 113 -36.51 8.54 51.19
N ALA A 114 -35.40 7.86 51.47
CA ALA A 114 -34.55 7.25 50.43
C ALA A 114 -35.33 6.36 49.42
N PRO A 115 -36.31 5.52 49.81
CA PRO A 115 -37.11 4.74 48.85
C PRO A 115 -38.03 5.58 47.93
N TRP A 116 -38.24 6.86 48.24
CA TRP A 116 -39.14 7.77 47.52
C TRP A 116 -38.38 8.82 46.69
N VAL A 117 -37.05 8.88 46.78
CA VAL A 117 -36.21 9.79 45.99
C VAL A 117 -35.96 9.16 44.61
N GLN A 118 -36.66 9.65 43.60
CA GLN A 118 -36.42 9.29 42.20
C GLN A 118 -35.44 10.29 41.56
N LEU A 119 -34.26 9.82 41.15
CA LEU A 119 -33.31 10.63 40.38
C LEU A 119 -33.76 10.77 38.91
N SER A 120 -33.30 11.84 38.24
CA SER A 120 -33.81 12.26 36.92
C SER A 120 -33.66 11.21 35.80
N HIS A 121 -32.64 10.35 35.85
CA HIS A 121 -32.42 9.27 34.88
C HIS A 121 -33.35 8.06 35.08
N TYR A 122 -34.04 7.95 36.22
CA TYR A 122 -35.12 6.97 36.41
C TYR A 122 -36.46 7.43 35.80
N HIS A 123 -36.55 8.66 35.28
CA HIS A 123 -37.77 9.15 34.64
C HIS A 123 -37.99 8.43 33.30
N GLY A 124 -39.09 7.66 33.21
CA GLY A 124 -39.37 6.79 32.05
C GLY A 124 -38.81 5.37 32.17
N LEU A 125 -38.19 4.99 33.29
CA LEU A 125 -37.86 3.59 33.59
C LEU A 125 -39.00 2.93 34.38
N GLU A 126 -39.87 2.20 33.67
CA GLU A 126 -40.90 1.37 34.29
C GLU A 126 -40.33 -0.01 34.69
N TYR A 127 -40.66 -0.47 35.90
CA TYR A 127 -40.36 -1.83 36.36
C TYR A 127 -41.64 -2.54 36.87
N PRO A 128 -41.96 -3.76 36.42
CA PRO A 128 -41.25 -4.54 35.40
C PRO A 128 -41.28 -3.85 34.03
N PRO A 129 -40.25 -4.04 33.18
CA PRO A 129 -40.19 -3.39 31.88
C PRO A 129 -41.40 -3.76 31.02
N PRO A 130 -41.93 -2.84 30.19
CA PRO A 130 -43.09 -3.11 29.34
C PRO A 130 -42.80 -4.26 28.39
N LYS A 131 -43.83 -5.04 28.04
CA LYS A 131 -43.69 -6.27 27.23
C LYS A 131 -43.14 -6.04 25.81
N GLU A 132 -43.10 -4.79 25.36
CA GLU A 132 -42.56 -4.36 24.06
C GLU A 132 -41.14 -3.76 24.17
N ALA A 133 -40.54 -3.75 25.36
CA ALA A 133 -39.15 -3.32 25.55
C ALA A 133 -38.19 -4.20 24.73
N ALA A 134 -37.35 -3.55 23.92
CA ALA A 134 -36.44 -4.25 23.02
C ALA A 134 -35.43 -5.11 23.83
N THR A 135 -35.56 -6.43 23.72
CA THR A 135 -34.70 -7.35 24.48
C THR A 135 -33.24 -7.23 24.02
N ALA A 136 -32.29 -7.54 24.92
CA ALA A 136 -30.86 -7.50 24.61
C ALA A 136 -30.52 -8.35 23.37
N GLU A 137 -31.20 -9.48 23.17
CA GLU A 137 -31.09 -10.33 21.98
C GLU A 137 -31.54 -9.61 20.70
N GLN A 138 -32.67 -8.91 20.71
CA GLN A 138 -33.12 -8.11 19.56
C GLN A 138 -32.12 -7.01 19.21
N VAL A 139 -31.55 -6.33 20.22
CA VAL A 139 -30.50 -5.32 20.04
C VAL A 139 -29.22 -5.94 19.46
N GLN A 140 -28.82 -7.12 19.92
CA GLN A 140 -27.68 -7.87 19.35
C GLN A 140 -27.94 -8.30 17.91
N LEU A 141 -29.12 -8.84 17.59
CA LEU A 141 -29.51 -9.21 16.22
C LEU A 141 -29.56 -8.00 15.29
N LEU A 142 -30.01 -6.84 15.76
CA LEU A 142 -29.96 -5.58 15.00
C LEU A 142 -28.51 -5.12 14.77
N ARG A 143 -27.63 -5.20 15.78
CA ARG A 143 -26.19 -4.92 15.64
C ARG A 143 -25.52 -5.86 14.63
N GLN A 144 -25.84 -7.15 14.63
CA GLN A 144 -25.33 -8.13 13.67
C GLN A 144 -25.84 -7.84 12.24
N LYS A 145 -27.14 -7.60 12.06
CA LYS A 145 -27.74 -7.21 10.76
C LYS A 145 -27.10 -5.92 10.21
N LEU A 146 -26.86 -4.93 11.07
CA LEU A 146 -26.21 -3.67 10.72
C LEU A 146 -24.74 -3.86 10.35
N ALA A 147 -24.01 -4.75 11.04
CA ALA A 147 -22.65 -5.12 10.67
C ALA A 147 -22.58 -5.84 9.30
N ALA A 148 -23.48 -6.80 9.06
CA ALA A 148 -23.60 -7.50 7.78
C ALA A 148 -23.98 -6.55 6.63
N SER A 149 -24.92 -5.63 6.85
CA SER A 149 -25.30 -4.59 5.90
C SER A 149 -24.11 -3.67 5.54
N ARG A 150 -23.33 -3.23 6.55
CA ARG A 150 -22.09 -2.45 6.33
C ARG A 150 -21.02 -3.24 5.56
N ALA A 151 -20.87 -4.54 5.83
CA ALA A 151 -19.93 -5.39 5.09
C ALA A 151 -20.34 -5.55 3.61
N LEU A 152 -21.63 -5.82 3.35
CA LEU A 152 -22.20 -5.89 2.01
C LEU A 152 -22.07 -4.56 1.26
N SER A 153 -22.33 -3.43 1.91
CA SER A 153 -22.17 -2.09 1.32
C SER A 153 -20.72 -1.83 0.87
N ARG A 154 -19.71 -2.20 1.67
CA ARG A 154 -18.29 -2.12 1.29
C ARG A 154 -17.96 -3.03 0.10
N ALA A 155 -18.46 -4.25 0.10
CA ALA A 155 -18.24 -5.20 -1.00
C ALA A 155 -18.87 -4.70 -2.32
N LEU A 156 -20.08 -4.13 -2.26
CA LEU A 156 -20.72 -3.50 -3.43
C LEU A 156 -19.93 -2.29 -3.93
N ALA A 157 -19.44 -1.42 -3.05
CA ALA A 157 -18.61 -0.28 -3.45
C ALA A 157 -17.30 -0.73 -4.14
N GLN A 158 -16.65 -1.78 -3.63
CA GLN A 158 -15.47 -2.39 -4.27
C GLN A 158 -15.81 -2.99 -5.64
N ARG A 159 -16.95 -3.68 -5.77
CA ARG A 159 -17.42 -4.21 -7.07
C ARG A 159 -17.79 -3.11 -8.06
N GLN A 160 -18.39 -2.02 -7.60
CA GLN A 160 -18.67 -0.86 -8.44
C GLN A 160 -17.37 -0.25 -8.97
N ALA A 161 -16.38 0.01 -8.11
CA ALA A 161 -15.09 0.54 -8.55
C ALA A 161 -14.35 -0.39 -9.52
N GLN A 162 -14.42 -1.72 -9.32
CA GLN A 162 -13.91 -2.71 -10.28
C GLN A 162 -14.63 -2.63 -11.62
N ASN A 163 -15.97 -2.56 -11.62
CA ASN A 163 -16.76 -2.46 -12.84
C ASN A 163 -16.51 -1.14 -13.58
N GLU A 164 -16.36 -0.02 -12.86
CA GLU A 164 -16.03 1.29 -13.44
C GLU A 164 -14.62 1.29 -14.06
N ALA A 165 -13.63 0.67 -13.41
CA ALA A 165 -12.29 0.49 -13.98
C ALA A 165 -12.32 -0.36 -15.26
N ILE A 166 -13.05 -1.48 -15.27
CA ILE A 166 -13.22 -2.34 -16.45
C ILE A 166 -13.97 -1.58 -17.58
N LEU A 167 -15.03 -0.83 -17.25
CA LEU A 167 -15.75 -0.01 -18.23
C LEU A 167 -14.85 1.08 -18.83
N ASN A 168 -13.96 1.67 -18.04
CA ASN A 168 -12.99 2.65 -18.54
C ASN A 168 -11.90 2.02 -19.41
N GLN A 169 -11.43 0.81 -19.08
CA GLN A 169 -10.53 0.02 -19.95
C GLN A 169 -11.22 -0.34 -21.28
N LEU A 170 -12.44 -0.87 -21.23
CA LEU A 170 -13.22 -1.20 -22.43
C LEU A 170 -13.50 0.03 -23.29
N ARG A 171 -13.83 1.18 -22.67
CA ARG A 171 -13.94 2.46 -23.37
C ARG A 171 -12.64 2.83 -24.07
N ALA A 172 -11.51 2.84 -23.36
CA ALA A 172 -10.20 3.17 -23.93
C ALA A 172 -9.83 2.28 -25.13
N LEU A 173 -10.08 0.97 -25.06
CA LEU A 173 -9.85 0.01 -26.17
C LEU A 173 -10.76 0.25 -27.40
N THR A 174 -11.83 1.04 -27.25
CA THR A 174 -12.79 1.39 -28.31
C THR A 174 -12.75 2.87 -28.73
N ASP A 175 -12.04 3.72 -27.98
CA ASP A 175 -12.01 5.17 -28.20
C ASP A 175 -11.03 5.49 -29.35
N PRO A 176 -11.47 6.12 -30.46
CA PRO A 176 -10.61 6.47 -31.58
C PRO A 176 -9.40 7.36 -31.20
N ALA A 177 -9.43 8.05 -30.06
CA ALA A 177 -8.35 8.93 -29.61
C ALA A 177 -7.32 8.28 -28.66
N SER A 178 -7.49 7.01 -28.25
CA SER A 178 -6.56 6.35 -27.32
C SER A 178 -5.39 5.64 -28.04
N PRO A 179 -4.21 5.50 -27.40
CA PRO A 179 -3.07 4.81 -28.00
C PRO A 179 -3.24 3.27 -28.03
N ASP A 180 -3.99 2.70 -27.08
CA ASP A 180 -4.24 1.26 -26.94
C ASP A 180 -5.46 0.80 -27.77
N ASN A 181 -6.01 1.69 -28.60
CA ASN A 181 -7.25 1.52 -29.33
C ASN A 181 -7.18 0.41 -30.40
N ILE A 182 -7.96 -0.66 -30.19
CA ILE A 182 -8.03 -1.80 -31.12
C ILE A 182 -8.76 -1.41 -32.42
N ALA A 183 -9.61 -0.36 -32.41
CA ALA A 183 -10.29 0.11 -33.61
C ALA A 183 -9.31 0.65 -34.69
N PHE A 184 -8.06 1.00 -34.35
CA PHE A 184 -7.02 1.29 -35.34
C PHE A 184 -6.81 0.14 -36.34
N LEU A 185 -6.99 -1.12 -35.92
CA LEU A 185 -6.89 -2.29 -36.80
C LEU A 185 -8.05 -2.37 -37.83
N ILE A 186 -9.13 -1.61 -37.61
CA ILE A 186 -10.36 -1.62 -38.43
C ILE A 186 -10.50 -0.30 -39.23
N SER A 187 -10.06 0.84 -38.67
CA SER A 187 -10.23 2.18 -39.25
C SER A 187 -8.94 2.99 -39.40
N GLY A 188 -7.76 2.38 -39.18
CA GLY A 188 -6.47 3.00 -39.48
C GLY A 188 -6.19 3.02 -40.98
N GLY A 189 -5.33 3.95 -41.45
CA GLY A 189 -5.07 4.13 -42.88
C GLY A 189 -4.62 2.86 -43.63
N ALA A 190 -3.94 1.94 -42.96
CA ALA A 190 -3.57 0.63 -43.52
C ALA A 190 -4.77 -0.33 -43.71
N ALA A 191 -5.82 -0.21 -42.89
CA ALA A 191 -7.08 -0.94 -43.08
C ALA A 191 -7.89 -0.37 -44.25
N GLN A 192 -7.87 0.95 -44.46
CA GLN A 192 -8.40 1.59 -45.67
C GLN A 192 -7.67 1.13 -46.94
N THR A 193 -6.33 1.13 -46.98
CA THR A 193 -5.57 0.74 -48.19
C THR A 193 -5.69 -0.75 -48.52
N LEU A 194 -5.89 -1.60 -47.52
CA LEU A 194 -6.20 -3.03 -47.69
C LEU A 194 -7.71 -3.29 -47.87
N ASN A 195 -8.54 -2.24 -47.93
CA ASN A 195 -10.00 -2.28 -48.09
C ASN A 195 -10.75 -3.11 -47.02
N VAL A 196 -10.13 -3.31 -45.86
CA VAL A 196 -10.67 -4.06 -44.71
C VAL A 196 -11.85 -3.34 -44.06
N SER A 197 -11.85 -2.00 -44.12
CA SER A 197 -12.87 -1.15 -43.51
C SER A 197 -14.20 -1.12 -44.27
N ALA A 198 -14.24 -1.52 -45.54
CA ALA A 198 -15.43 -1.40 -46.40
C ALA A 198 -16.51 -2.45 -46.09
N GLU A 199 -16.10 -3.69 -45.80
CA GLU A 199 -16.98 -4.74 -45.31
C GLU A 199 -16.30 -5.57 -44.23
N ARG A 200 -17.02 -5.92 -43.16
CA ARG A 200 -16.53 -6.89 -42.16
C ARG A 200 -16.30 -8.29 -42.76
N SER A 201 -16.92 -8.57 -43.91
CA SER A 201 -16.69 -9.76 -44.74
C SER A 201 -15.38 -9.73 -45.53
N ALA A 202 -14.79 -8.57 -45.84
CA ALA A 202 -13.70 -8.46 -46.81
C ALA A 202 -12.47 -9.33 -46.48
N LEU A 203 -12.09 -9.41 -45.19
CA LEU A 203 -11.02 -10.30 -44.75
C LEU A 203 -11.40 -11.79 -44.91
N THR A 204 -12.64 -12.16 -44.57
CA THR A 204 -13.08 -13.57 -44.63
C THR A 204 -13.30 -14.02 -46.08
N THR A 205 -13.78 -13.15 -46.97
CA THR A 205 -13.91 -13.44 -48.41
C THR A 205 -12.56 -13.51 -49.10
N ASN A 206 -11.61 -12.63 -48.79
CA ASN A 206 -10.25 -12.69 -49.34
C ASN A 206 -9.49 -13.93 -48.84
N ALA A 207 -9.64 -14.30 -47.57
CA ALA A 207 -9.08 -15.53 -47.02
C ALA A 207 -9.72 -16.78 -47.65
N ALA A 208 -11.06 -16.83 -47.78
CA ALA A 208 -11.75 -17.93 -48.44
C ALA A 208 -11.38 -18.05 -49.93
N PHE A 209 -11.28 -16.93 -50.65
CA PHE A 209 -10.88 -16.90 -52.06
C PHE A 209 -9.45 -17.39 -52.26
N THR A 210 -8.48 -16.86 -51.51
CA THR A 210 -7.08 -17.34 -51.60
C THR A 210 -6.97 -18.81 -51.22
N MET A 211 -7.72 -19.28 -50.23
CA MET A 211 -7.79 -20.69 -49.87
C MET A 211 -8.47 -21.56 -50.95
N SER A 212 -9.43 -21.03 -51.72
CA SER A 212 -10.02 -21.72 -52.89
C SER A 212 -9.15 -21.69 -54.15
N GLN A 213 -8.27 -20.69 -54.31
CA GLN A 213 -7.30 -20.64 -55.41
C GLN A 213 -6.08 -21.54 -55.16
N LEU A 214 -5.76 -21.86 -53.91
CA LEU A 214 -4.63 -22.74 -53.53
C LEU A 214 -4.68 -24.13 -54.20
N PRO A 215 -5.82 -24.85 -54.26
CA PRO A 215 -5.97 -26.08 -55.03
C PRO A 215 -5.73 -25.90 -56.54
N ALA A 216 -6.24 -24.81 -57.13
CA ALA A 216 -6.06 -24.53 -58.57
C ALA A 216 -4.58 -24.26 -58.90
N LEU A 217 -3.88 -23.48 -58.07
CA LEU A 217 -2.44 -23.26 -58.18
C LEU A 217 -1.65 -24.57 -57.99
N LYS A 218 -2.03 -25.43 -57.03
CA LYS A 218 -1.41 -26.77 -56.86
C LYS A 218 -1.63 -27.67 -58.08
N ALA A 219 -2.82 -27.63 -58.69
CA ALA A 219 -3.11 -28.37 -59.92
C ALA A 219 -2.26 -27.86 -61.10
N LEU A 220 -2.17 -26.52 -61.28
CA LEU A 220 -1.30 -25.91 -62.30
C LEU A 220 0.19 -26.23 -62.08
N LEU A 221 0.66 -26.25 -60.82
CA LEU A 221 2.03 -26.62 -60.49
C LEU A 221 2.28 -28.13 -60.75
N ALA A 222 1.27 -28.99 -60.55
CA ALA A 222 1.34 -30.40 -60.93
C ALA A 222 1.38 -30.58 -62.46
N THR A 223 0.55 -29.87 -63.23
CA THR A 223 0.57 -29.94 -64.71
C THR A 223 1.83 -29.32 -65.30
N LEU A 224 2.37 -28.26 -64.71
CA LEU A 224 3.67 -27.70 -65.12
C LEU A 224 4.82 -28.64 -64.77
N ARG A 225 4.76 -29.36 -63.63
CA ARG A 225 5.72 -30.43 -63.32
C ARG A 225 5.62 -31.60 -64.29
N SER A 226 4.41 -32.04 -64.66
CA SER A 226 4.26 -33.12 -65.66
C SER A 226 4.64 -32.67 -67.07
N GLN A 227 4.43 -31.40 -67.43
CA GLN A 227 4.93 -30.83 -68.69
C GLN A 227 6.45 -30.68 -68.70
N MET A 228 7.09 -30.29 -67.59
CA MET A 228 8.55 -30.31 -67.49
C MET A 228 9.11 -31.74 -67.48
N ALA A 229 8.40 -32.71 -66.90
CA ALA A 229 8.76 -34.13 -67.00
C ALA A 229 8.64 -34.61 -68.46
N ALA A 230 7.53 -34.37 -69.14
CA ALA A 230 7.34 -34.73 -70.54
C ALA A 230 8.33 -34.00 -71.49
N LEU A 231 8.74 -32.77 -71.18
CA LEU A 231 9.81 -32.08 -71.90
C LEU A 231 11.20 -32.62 -71.58
N ALA A 232 11.44 -33.13 -70.37
CA ALA A 232 12.66 -33.86 -70.03
C ALA A 232 12.70 -35.24 -70.71
N GLU A 233 11.56 -35.92 -70.82
CA GLU A 233 11.40 -37.21 -71.51
C GLU A 233 11.55 -37.05 -73.03
N ALA A 234 10.89 -36.06 -73.64
CA ALA A 234 11.10 -35.72 -75.06
C ALA A 234 12.55 -35.28 -75.35
N ARG A 235 13.21 -34.64 -74.38
CA ARG A 235 14.66 -34.35 -74.46
C ARG A 235 15.49 -35.63 -74.30
N SER A 236 15.10 -36.58 -73.47
CA SER A 236 15.79 -37.88 -73.36
C SER A 236 15.58 -38.77 -74.58
N ASP A 237 14.45 -38.70 -75.28
CA ASP A 237 14.23 -39.46 -76.52
C ASP A 237 15.02 -38.89 -77.70
N GLN A 238 15.14 -37.55 -77.80
CA GLN A 238 16.13 -36.93 -78.70
C GLN A 238 17.58 -37.29 -78.33
N ILE A 239 17.86 -37.55 -77.05
CA ILE A 239 19.16 -38.08 -76.59
C ILE A 239 19.30 -39.58 -76.88
N ASN A 240 18.23 -40.38 -76.91
CA ASN A 240 18.29 -41.82 -77.20
C ASN A 240 18.65 -42.09 -78.67
N GLU A 241 18.05 -41.38 -79.64
CA GLU A 241 18.50 -41.45 -81.04
C GLU A 241 19.93 -40.92 -81.23
N HIS A 242 20.35 -39.96 -80.40
CA HIS A 242 21.73 -39.49 -80.37
C HIS A 242 22.68 -40.41 -79.59
N GLY A 243 22.20 -41.29 -78.71
CA GLY A 243 23.00 -42.15 -77.83
C GLY A 243 23.78 -43.17 -78.63
N ALA A 244 23.09 -43.94 -79.48
CA ALA A 244 23.72 -44.88 -80.42
C ALA A 244 24.68 -44.17 -81.42
N ARG A 245 24.46 -42.88 -81.68
CA ARG A 245 25.38 -42.05 -82.48
C ARG A 245 26.57 -41.52 -81.69
N GLU A 246 26.45 -41.22 -80.40
CA GLU A 246 27.59 -40.85 -79.56
C GLU A 246 28.41 -42.09 -79.17
N GLU A 247 27.81 -43.26 -78.98
CA GLU A 247 28.52 -44.53 -78.74
C GLU A 247 29.43 -44.88 -79.92
N ASN A 248 28.91 -44.91 -81.15
CA ASN A 248 29.74 -45.13 -82.34
C ASN A 248 30.74 -43.99 -82.63
N LYS A 249 30.51 -42.77 -82.09
CA LYS A 249 31.54 -41.71 -82.06
C LYS A 249 32.58 -41.95 -80.96
N GLN A 250 32.21 -42.54 -79.82
CA GLN A 250 33.11 -42.86 -78.71
C GLN A 250 34.10 -43.93 -79.16
N GLU A 251 33.63 -45.03 -79.74
CA GLU A 251 34.47 -46.06 -80.37
C GLU A 251 35.46 -45.46 -81.39
N ARG A 252 34.98 -44.53 -82.24
CA ARG A 252 35.83 -43.82 -83.22
C ARG A 252 36.79 -42.83 -82.56
N ARG A 253 36.38 -42.12 -81.50
CA ARG A 253 37.23 -41.20 -80.70
C ARG A 253 38.30 -41.99 -79.97
N GLU A 254 38.02 -43.20 -79.49
CA GLU A 254 38.97 -44.09 -78.82
C GLU A 254 39.91 -44.75 -79.82
N TYR A 255 39.43 -45.20 -80.98
CA TYR A 255 40.30 -45.70 -82.05
C TYR A 255 41.23 -44.60 -82.62
N ILE A 256 40.69 -43.41 -82.90
CA ILE A 256 41.49 -42.22 -83.25
C ILE A 256 42.37 -41.81 -82.07
N GLY A 257 41.92 -41.98 -80.83
CA GLY A 257 42.65 -41.71 -79.60
C GLY A 257 43.89 -42.60 -79.46
N GLN A 258 43.75 -43.92 -79.60
CA GLN A 258 44.88 -44.85 -79.61
C GLN A 258 45.82 -44.59 -80.79
N ARG A 259 45.28 -44.35 -81.99
CA ARG A 259 46.09 -44.06 -83.19
C ARG A 259 46.86 -42.73 -83.05
N THR A 260 46.24 -41.69 -82.51
CA THR A 260 46.91 -40.41 -82.23
C THR A 260 47.81 -40.48 -81.00
N GLN A 261 47.51 -41.28 -79.97
CA GLN A 261 48.40 -41.52 -78.83
C GLN A 261 49.68 -42.25 -79.28
N MET A 262 49.57 -43.27 -80.15
CA MET A 262 50.72 -43.90 -80.80
C MET A 262 51.50 -42.91 -81.69
N GLN A 263 50.81 -41.95 -82.32
CA GLN A 263 51.44 -40.88 -83.11
C GLN A 263 52.11 -39.81 -82.21
N LEU A 264 51.54 -39.51 -81.03
CA LEU A 264 52.06 -38.55 -80.04
C LEU A 264 53.22 -39.15 -79.25
N GLN A 265 53.19 -40.43 -78.88
CA GLN A 265 54.34 -41.14 -78.32
C GLN A 265 55.53 -41.17 -79.29
N ARG A 266 55.28 -41.03 -80.60
CA ARG A 266 56.31 -40.85 -81.63
C ARG A 266 56.78 -39.41 -81.83
N HIS A 267 56.12 -38.38 -81.26
CA HIS A 267 56.40 -36.97 -81.63
C HIS A 267 56.28 -35.88 -80.56
N ARG A 268 55.60 -36.07 -79.42
CA ARG A 268 55.19 -34.96 -78.53
C ARG A 268 56.04 -34.80 -77.27
N GLY A 269 57.32 -34.52 -77.46
CA GLY A 269 58.13 -33.77 -76.49
C GLY A 269 58.11 -32.28 -76.80
N ALA A 270 56.98 -31.58 -76.62
CA ALA A 270 56.87 -30.13 -76.85
C ALA A 270 55.65 -29.46 -76.16
N LEU A 271 55.91 -28.81 -75.01
CA LEU A 271 55.65 -27.41 -74.66
C LEU A 271 54.20 -26.80 -74.62
N PRO A 272 53.96 -25.72 -73.83
CA PRO A 272 52.77 -25.65 -72.95
C PRO A 272 52.11 -24.23 -72.76
N ASP A 273 51.26 -24.09 -71.71
CA ASP A 273 51.03 -22.91 -70.82
C ASP A 273 50.51 -21.54 -71.37
N GLU A 274 49.87 -20.63 -70.61
CA GLU A 274 49.27 -20.62 -69.25
C GLU A 274 48.21 -19.49 -69.08
N ALA A 275 47.40 -19.52 -67.99
CA ALA A 275 46.80 -18.40 -67.20
C ALA A 275 45.50 -18.87 -66.46
N ALA A 276 45.26 -18.82 -65.12
CA ALA A 276 45.72 -18.02 -63.95
C ALA A 276 45.03 -16.63 -63.80
N VAL A 277 44.69 -16.06 -62.62
CA VAL A 277 44.84 -16.36 -61.16
C VAL A 277 43.92 -15.38 -60.32
N LEU A 278 43.45 -15.55 -59.05
CA LEU A 278 42.92 -16.70 -58.27
C LEU A 278 41.76 -16.30 -57.26
N PRO A 279 41.89 -15.92 -55.94
CA PRO A 279 40.84 -16.23 -54.93
C PRO A 279 40.51 -15.17 -53.81
N GLY A 280 39.65 -15.52 -52.83
CA GLY A 280 39.43 -14.85 -51.52
C GLY A 280 38.71 -15.76 -50.49
N GLY A 281 38.92 -15.61 -49.17
CA GLY A 281 38.52 -16.61 -48.14
C GLY A 281 38.09 -16.08 -46.75
N PRO A 282 37.69 -16.97 -45.79
CA PRO A 282 36.97 -16.62 -44.55
C PRO A 282 37.84 -16.25 -43.34
N LEU A 283 37.22 -15.57 -42.36
CA LEU A 283 37.81 -14.99 -41.14
C LEU A 283 38.01 -16.01 -40.00
N ALA A 284 38.83 -15.66 -38.99
CA ALA A 284 39.33 -16.58 -37.97
C ALA A 284 38.72 -16.39 -36.57
N MET A 285 38.66 -17.48 -35.79
CA MET A 285 37.93 -17.58 -34.51
C MET A 285 38.35 -16.57 -33.42
N GLY A 286 39.58 -16.04 -33.47
CA GLY A 286 40.09 -15.10 -32.45
C GLY A 286 39.39 -13.74 -32.47
N GLU A 287 38.91 -13.28 -33.62
CA GLU A 287 38.23 -11.99 -33.75
C GLU A 287 36.81 -12.03 -33.14
N LEU A 288 36.14 -13.17 -33.21
CA LEU A 288 34.84 -13.41 -32.57
C LEU A 288 34.94 -13.33 -31.04
N GLN A 289 35.97 -13.92 -30.44
CA GLN A 289 36.19 -13.86 -28.98
C GLN A 289 36.57 -12.46 -28.47
N ALA A 290 37.10 -11.59 -29.34
CA ALA A 290 37.32 -10.18 -28.98
C ALA A 290 35.99 -9.42 -28.90
N LEU A 291 35.08 -9.64 -29.86
CA LEU A 291 33.74 -9.04 -29.88
C LEU A 291 32.86 -9.53 -28.72
N GLU A 292 32.89 -10.82 -28.41
CA GLU A 292 32.14 -11.43 -27.29
C GLU A 292 32.54 -10.83 -25.92
N LYS A 293 33.84 -10.57 -25.71
CA LYS A 293 34.32 -9.91 -24.49
C LYS A 293 33.92 -8.44 -24.38
N VAL A 294 33.75 -7.74 -25.51
CA VAL A 294 33.23 -6.37 -25.51
C VAL A 294 31.73 -6.36 -25.20
N ALA A 295 30.96 -7.32 -25.71
CA ALA A 295 29.52 -7.44 -25.39
C ALA A 295 29.28 -7.64 -23.89
N HIS A 296 30.01 -8.55 -23.24
CA HIS A 296 29.89 -8.80 -21.79
C HIS A 296 30.37 -7.65 -20.89
N ALA A 297 30.96 -6.57 -21.43
CA ALA A 297 31.35 -5.40 -20.65
C ALA A 297 30.21 -4.38 -20.44
N PHE A 298 29.04 -4.57 -21.08
CA PHE A 298 27.95 -3.58 -21.08
C PHE A 298 26.69 -3.97 -20.28
N ASP A 299 26.56 -5.20 -19.78
CA ASP A 299 25.43 -5.67 -18.94
C ASP A 299 25.90 -6.06 -17.52
N PRO A 300 25.70 -5.21 -16.50
CA PRO A 300 25.99 -5.53 -15.10
C PRO A 300 24.72 -5.86 -14.30
N ALA A 301 24.34 -7.15 -14.25
CA ALA A 301 23.33 -7.70 -13.34
C ALA A 301 23.61 -9.17 -12.99
#